data_AF-A0A7K3H857-F1
#
_entry.id   AF-A0A7K3H857-F1
#
_cell.length_a   1.000
_cell.length_b   1.000
_cell.length_c   1.000
_cell.angle_alpha   90.00
_cell.angle_beta   90.00
_cell.angle_gamma   90.00
#
_symmetry.space_group_name_H-M   'P 1'
#
loop_
_entity.id
_entity.type
_entity.pdbx_description
1 polymer ?
#
loop_
_entity_poly.entity_id
_entity_poly.type
_entity_poly.pdbx_seq_one_letter_code
_entity_poly.pdbx_strand_id
1 'polypeptide(L)' 'MTTTAPPDTATLEKLISASVAAPSMYNTQPWRYRLDTDTATVEIRAAAERALRHADPVGRALHVSVGAALFNLRVAA' A
#
# COMPACT_ATOMS: atom_id res chain seq x y z
N MET A 1 2.51 -11.89 -24.48
CA MET A 1 2.29 -11.66 -23.04
C MET A 1 3.44 -12.30 -22.30
N THR A 2 4.32 -11.51 -21.70
CA THR A 2 5.44 -12.02 -20.92
C THR A 2 4.93 -12.23 -19.50
N THR A 3 4.80 -13.49 -19.06
CA THR A 3 4.45 -13.79 -17.67
C THR A 3 5.66 -13.49 -16.80
N THR A 4 5.61 -12.40 -16.04
CA THR A 4 6.59 -12.12 -14.98
C THR A 4 6.30 -13.09 -13.84
N ALA A 5 7.30 -13.87 -13.44
CA ALA A 5 7.16 -14.75 -12.27
C ALA A 5 6.88 -13.90 -11.01
N PRO A 6 6.00 -14.35 -10.10
CA PRO A 6 5.73 -13.63 -8.87
C PRO A 6 7.02 -13.50 -8.03
N PRO A 7 7.19 -12.38 -7.29
CA PRO A 7 8.32 -12.23 -6.39
C PRO A 7 8.32 -13.33 -5.34
N ASP A 8 9.50 -13.76 -4.91
CA ASP A 8 9.62 -14.71 -3.80
C ASP A 8 9.11 -14.08 -2.48
N THR A 9 8.86 -14.94 -1.49
CA THR A 9 8.30 -14.52 -0.20
C THR A 9 9.18 -13.48 0.49
N ALA A 10 10.51 -13.65 0.46
CA ALA A 10 11.44 -12.71 1.11
C ALA A 10 11.40 -11.32 0.46
N THR A 11 11.32 -11.26 -0.87
CA THR A 11 11.15 -10.01 -1.61
C THR A 11 9.82 -9.37 -1.28
N LEU A 12 8.73 -10.14 -1.28
CA LEU A 12 7.40 -9.61 -0.93
C LEU A 12 7.38 -9.06 0.50
N GLU A 13 7.94 -9.77 1.47
CA GLU A 13 8.03 -9.32 2.86
C GLU A 13 8.82 -8.02 3.01
N LYS A 14 9.96 -7.89 2.32
CA LYS A 14 10.76 -6.65 2.30
C LYS A 14 9.93 -5.48 1.76
N LEU A 15 9.25 -5.68 0.63
CA LEU A 15 8.45 -4.65 -0.02
C LEU A 15 7.25 -4.20 0.83
N ILE A 16 6.52 -5.16 1.40
CA ILE A 16 5.38 -4.87 2.28
C ILE A 16 5.86 -4.20 3.57
N SER A 17 6.97 -4.66 4.17
CA SER A 17 7.54 -4.05 5.37
C SER A 17 7.92 -2.58 5.16
N ALA A 18 8.54 -2.26 4.03
CA ALA A 18 8.82 -0.86 3.67
C ALA A 18 7.53 -0.05 3.48
N SER A 19 6.54 -0.64 2.79
CA SER A 19 5.25 0.00 2.53
C SER A 19 4.50 0.36 3.81
N VAL A 20 4.38 -0.57 4.76
CA VAL A 20 3.63 -0.37 6.01
C VAL A 20 4.34 0.57 6.99
N ALA A 21 5.63 0.86 6.77
CA ALA A 21 6.38 1.86 7.53
C ALA A 21 6.04 3.31 7.13
N ALA A 22 5.18 3.52 6.13
CA ALA A 22 4.77 4.86 5.73
C ALA A 22 4.01 5.58 6.87
N PRO A 23 4.17 6.92 6.99
CA PRO A 23 3.36 7.69 7.93
C PRO A 23 1.89 7.69 7.49
N SER A 24 0.97 7.70 8.45
CA SER A 24 -0.46 7.88 8.21
C SER A 24 -1.09 8.75 9.29
N MET A 25 -2.11 9.53 8.92
CA MET A 25 -2.80 10.42 9.86
C MET A 25 -3.44 9.60 10.98
N TYR A 26 -3.19 9.98 12.24
CA TYR A 26 -3.59 9.24 13.45
C TYR A 26 -3.18 7.75 13.44
N ASN A 27 -2.13 7.39 12.70
CA ASN A 27 -1.68 6.01 12.52
C ASN A 27 -2.81 5.08 12.04
N THR A 28 -3.74 5.61 11.22
CA THR A 28 -4.88 4.83 10.70
C THR A 28 -4.46 3.71 9.76
N GLN A 29 -3.29 3.82 9.13
CA GLN A 29 -2.74 2.84 8.18
C GLN A 29 -3.80 2.42 7.15
N PRO A 30 -4.34 3.33 6.32
CA PRO A 30 -5.55 3.11 5.54
C PRO A 30 -5.28 2.39 4.21
N TRP A 31 -4.44 1.36 4.22
CA TRP A 31 -4.07 0.57 3.04
C TRP A 31 -4.56 -0.88 3.14
N ARG A 32 -4.94 -1.42 1.98
CA ARG A 32 -5.22 -2.84 1.74
C ARG A 32 -4.34 -3.34 0.61
N TYR A 33 -3.68 -4.47 0.83
CA TYR A 33 -2.80 -5.09 -0.15
C TYR A 33 -3.50 -6.27 -0.83
N ARG A 34 -3.23 -6.45 -2.12
CA ARG A 34 -3.55 -7.66 -2.87
C ARG A 34 -2.39 -7.98 -3.81
N LEU A 35 -2.01 -9.25 -3.86
CA LEU A 35 -1.11 -9.76 -4.89
C LEU A 35 -1.95 -10.48 -5.95
N ASP A 36 -1.84 -10.02 -7.19
CA ASP A 36 -2.24 -10.80 -8.36
C ASP A 36 -1.05 -11.67 -8.79
N THR A 37 -1.19 -12.98 -8.57
CA THR A 37 -0.14 -13.97 -8.85
C THR A 37 0.02 -14.26 -10.34
N ASP A 38 -1.00 -13.99 -11.16
CA ASP A 38 -0.95 -14.25 -12.60
C ASP A 38 -0.14 -13.16 -13.32
N THR A 39 -0.19 -11.93 -12.80
CA THR A 39 0.51 -10.77 -13.37
C THR A 39 1.71 -10.30 -12.53
N ALA A 40 1.97 -10.94 -11.38
CA ALA A 40 2.93 -10.49 -10.36
C ALA A 40 2.71 -9.04 -9.89
N THR A 41 1.45 -8.57 -9.90
CA THR A 41 1.10 -7.18 -9.55
C THR A 41 0.74 -7.07 -8.07
N VAL A 42 1.43 -6.18 -7.35
CA VAL A 42 1.01 -5.75 -6.01
C VAL A 42 0.10 -4.54 -6.13
N GLU A 43 -1.16 -4.69 -5.74
CA GLU A 43 -2.11 -3.60 -5.63
C GLU A 43 -2.10 -3.03 -4.21
N ILE A 44 -2.11 -1.71 -4.10
CA ILE A 44 -2.32 -0.99 -2.83
C ILE A 44 -3.58 -0.14 -3.00
N ARG A 45 -4.61 -0.46 -2.23
CA ARG A 45 -5.92 0.20 -2.30
C ARG A 45 -6.20 0.96 -1.01
N ALA A 46 -6.90 2.08 -1.15
CA ALA A 46 -7.42 2.81 0.01
C ALA A 46 -8.47 1.98 0.77
N ALA A 47 -8.30 1.92 2.08
CA ALA A 47 -9.22 1.31 3.03
C ALA A 47 -10.23 2.34 3.51
N ALA A 48 -11.34 2.54 2.79
CA ALA A 48 -12.34 3.56 3.09
C ALA A 48 -12.97 3.40 4.49
N GLU A 49 -13.00 2.19 5.03
CA GLU A 49 -13.44 1.91 6.41
C GLU A 49 -12.51 2.50 7.48
N ARG A 50 -11.27 2.85 7.11
CA ARG A 50 -10.29 3.51 7.98
C ARG A 50 -10.27 5.03 7.79
N ALA A 51 -11.24 5.59 7.05
CA ALA A 51 -11.35 7.03 6.83
C ALA A 51 -11.76 7.79 8.10
N LEU A 52 -11.17 8.98 8.28
CA LEU A 52 -11.43 9.83 9.44
C LEU A 52 -12.47 10.89 9.09
N ARG A 53 -13.75 10.54 9.14
CA ARG A 53 -14.86 11.41 8.68
C ARG A 53 -14.84 12.84 9.23
N HIS A 54 -14.36 13.05 10.45
CA HIS A 54 -14.29 14.39 11.07
C HIS A 54 -12.97 15.11 10.81
N ALA A 55 -11.84 14.40 10.84
CA ALA A 55 -10.51 15.01 10.71
C ALA A 55 -10.02 15.09 9.25
N ASP A 56 -10.56 14.26 8.37
CA ASP A 56 -10.27 14.17 6.94
C ASP A 56 -11.58 13.95 6.13
N PRO A 57 -12.51 14.91 6.15
CA PRO A 57 -13.85 14.75 5.56
C PRO A 57 -13.85 14.54 4.05
N VAL A 58 -12.79 14.97 3.36
CA VAL A 58 -12.61 14.81 1.91
C VAL A 58 -11.66 13.66 1.55
N GLY A 59 -11.14 12.92 2.53
CA GLY A 59 -10.27 11.76 2.31
C GLY A 59 -8.88 12.08 1.77
N ARG A 60 -8.42 13.33 1.85
CA ARG A 60 -7.09 13.72 1.33
C ARG A 60 -5.99 13.02 2.11
N ALA A 61 -6.06 13.02 3.44
CA ALA A 61 -5.04 12.40 4.28
C ALA A 61 -5.02 10.87 4.09
N LEU A 62 -6.18 10.25 3.88
CA LEU A 62 -6.29 8.84 3.51
C LEU A 62 -5.52 8.54 2.21
N HIS A 63 -5.75 9.30 1.14
CA HIS A 63 -5.04 9.09 -0.13
C HIS A 63 -3.55 9.42 -0.05
N VAL A 64 -3.16 10.47 0.68
CA VAL A 64 -1.74 10.80 0.92
C VAL A 64 -1.04 9.67 1.68
N SER A 65 -1.70 9.06 2.68
CA SER A 65 -1.15 7.93 3.43
C SER A 65 -0.91 6.71 2.53
N VAL A 66 -1.87 6.39 1.66
CA VAL A 66 -1.73 5.30 0.67
C VAL A 66 -0.64 5.59 -0.35
N GLY A 67 -0.55 6.84 -0.81
CA GLY A 67 0.52 7.30 -1.71
C GLY A 67 1.90 7.18 -1.07
N ALA A 68 2.03 7.51 0.22
CA ALA A 68 3.27 7.32 0.97
C ALA A 68 3.64 5.82 1.10
N ALA A 69 2.67 4.95 1.37
CA ALA A 69 2.88 3.50 1.41
C ALA A 69 3.34 2.94 0.04
N LEU A 70 2.75 3.42 -1.05
CA LEU A 70 3.19 3.08 -2.41
C LEU A 70 4.60 3.61 -2.69
N PHE A 71 4.90 4.85 -2.32
CA PHE A 71 6.22 5.42 -2.50
C PHE A 71 7.30 4.62 -1.78
N ASN A 72 7.09 4.30 -0.50
CA ASN A 72 8.03 3.48 0.27
C ASN A 72 8.26 2.11 -0.38
N LEU A 73 7.19 1.44 -0.84
CA LEU A 73 7.31 0.17 -1.56
C LEU A 73 8.19 0.32 -2.81
N ARG A 74 7.95 1.39 -3.59
CA ARG A 74 8.68 1.66 -4.84
C ARG A 74 10.15 2.01 -4.62
N VAL A 75 10.50 2.62 -3.48
CA VAL A 75 11.90 2.90 -3.12
C VAL A 75 12.63 1.63 -2.66
N ALA A 76 11.92 0.66 -2.08
CA ALA A 76 12.49 -0.58 -1.59
C ALA A 76 12.68 -1.68 -2.65
N ALA A 77 12.02 -1.53 -3.81
CA ALA A 77 12.08 -2.42 -4.97
C ALA A 77 13.37 -2.23 -5.77
#